data_AF-A0A0B8P8L0-F1
#
_entry.id   AF-A0A0B8P8L0-F1
#
_cell.length_a   1.000
_cell.length_b   1.000
_cell.length_c   1.000
_cell.angle_alpha   90.00
_cell.angle_beta   90.00
_cell.angle_gamma   90.00
#
_symmetry.space_group_name_H-M   'P 1'
#
loop_
_entity.id
_entity.type
_entity.pdbx_description
1 polymer ?
#
loop_
_entity_poly.entity_id
_entity_poly.type
_entity_poly.pdbx_seq_one_letter_code
_entity_poly.pdbx_strand_id
1 'polypeptide(L)'
;MLLSTDGTTLTVHIAGAPSDVVLTAIVNLDGTYTIEQGQALEQDNNASDFNDLNLTVDATDSDGDTTSANVNIRIDDGRDPTVDAVPTVTLEESNIDQEQPDVPPIQGGNDPDGNLERGNSTVTFLQGTDDVEASMLTQPTSRPAM
;
A
#
# COMPACT_ATOMS: atom_id res chain seq x y z
N MET A 1 21.75 -3.23 14.26
CA MET A 1 22.68 -3.57 13.17
C MET A 1 23.82 -4.39 13.75
N LEU A 2 24.23 -5.43 13.05
CA LEU A 2 25.29 -6.36 13.47
C LEU A 2 26.24 -6.56 12.30
N LEU A 3 27.54 -6.57 12.59
CA LEU A 3 28.57 -6.96 11.63
C LEU A 3 29.11 -8.32 12.04
N SER A 4 29.28 -9.22 11.08
CA SER A 4 29.88 -10.53 11.29
C SER A 4 31.34 -10.41 11.74
N THR A 5 31.86 -11.45 12.39
CA THR A 5 33.23 -11.47 12.92
C THR A 5 34.31 -11.36 11.84
N ASP A 6 34.00 -11.76 10.61
CA ASP A 6 34.86 -11.63 9.43
C ASP A 6 34.67 -10.29 8.71
N GLY A 7 33.76 -9.43 9.17
CA GLY A 7 33.53 -8.09 8.61
C GLY A 7 32.81 -8.06 7.26
N THR A 8 32.40 -9.21 6.73
CA THR A 8 31.83 -9.32 5.36
C THR A 8 30.32 -9.20 5.32
N THR A 9 29.63 -9.55 6.41
CA THR A 9 28.17 -9.63 6.47
C THR A 9 27.61 -8.65 7.47
N LEU A 10 26.70 -7.82 7.00
CA LEU A 10 26.00 -6.82 7.76
C LEU A 10 24.52 -7.17 7.84
N THR A 11 24.00 -7.28 9.06
CA THR A 11 22.58 -7.58 9.30
C THR A 11 21.89 -6.40 9.98
N VAL A 12 20.79 -5.96 9.39
CA VAL A 12 19.88 -4.95 9.94
C VAL A 12 18.68 -5.66 10.53
N HIS A 13 18.31 -5.28 11.75
CA HIS A 13 17.18 -5.85 12.48
C HIS A 13 16.36 -4.75 13.14
N ILE A 14 15.12 -5.07 13.46
CA ILE A 14 14.25 -4.18 14.25
C ILE A 14 14.90 -3.94 15.63
N ALA A 15 14.90 -2.68 16.07
CA ALA A 15 15.45 -2.31 17.36
C ALA A 15 14.71 -3.05 18.49
N GLY A 16 15.46 -3.79 19.31
CA GLY A 16 14.91 -4.60 20.40
C GLY A 16 14.41 -5.98 19.98
N ALA A 17 14.41 -6.33 18.69
CA ALA A 17 14.00 -7.64 18.17
C ALA A 17 15.05 -8.22 17.21
N PRO A 18 16.16 -8.79 17.73
CA PRO A 18 17.28 -9.29 16.92
C PRO A 18 16.95 -10.56 16.11
N SER A 19 15.78 -11.17 16.31
CA SER A 19 15.26 -12.22 15.41
C SER A 19 14.72 -11.67 14.10
N ASP A 20 14.33 -10.39 14.09
CA ASP A 20 13.57 -9.80 13.00
C ASP A 20 14.55 -9.13 12.04
N VAL A 21 15.16 -9.96 11.18
CA VAL A 21 16.10 -9.55 10.14
C VAL A 21 15.33 -8.77 9.07
N VAL A 22 15.68 -7.51 8.87
CA VAL A 22 15.07 -6.63 7.87
C VAL A 22 15.87 -6.65 6.57
N LEU A 23 17.21 -6.61 6.67
CA LEU A 23 18.11 -6.57 5.53
C LEU A 23 19.43 -7.29 5.86
N THR A 24 19.97 -8.01 4.88
CA THR A 24 21.31 -8.60 4.92
C THR A 24 22.13 -8.08 3.76
N ALA A 25 23.32 -7.58 4.03
CA ALA A 25 24.30 -7.18 3.03
C ALA A 25 25.58 -7.99 3.18
N ILE A 26 26.08 -8.55 2.09
CA ILE A 26 27.35 -9.28 2.05
C ILE A 26 28.28 -8.56 1.09
N VAL A 27 29.49 -8.26 1.54
CA VAL A 27 30.58 -7.70 0.72
C VAL A 27 31.76 -8.66 0.77
N ASN A 28 32.12 -9.16 -0.41
CA ASN A 28 33.23 -10.10 -0.56
C ASN A 28 34.55 -9.35 -0.80
N LEU A 29 35.66 -10.01 -0.48
CA LEU A 29 37.02 -9.48 -0.69
C LEU A 29 37.37 -9.23 -2.16
N ASP A 30 36.65 -9.85 -3.10
CA ASP A 30 36.80 -9.60 -4.54
C ASP A 30 36.01 -8.37 -5.02
N GLY A 31 35.35 -7.65 -4.10
CA GLY A 31 34.55 -6.45 -4.38
C GLY A 31 33.12 -6.75 -4.83
N THR A 32 32.72 -8.02 -4.96
CA THR A 32 31.33 -8.38 -5.22
C THR A 32 30.48 -8.17 -3.97
N TYR A 33 29.21 -7.82 -4.17
CA TYR A 33 28.27 -7.64 -3.06
C TYR A 33 26.89 -8.20 -3.40
N THR A 34 26.17 -8.63 -2.37
CA THR A 34 24.77 -9.06 -2.45
C THR A 34 23.97 -8.39 -1.35
N ILE A 35 22.80 -7.87 -1.69
CA ILE A 35 21.85 -7.26 -0.75
C ILE A 35 20.54 -8.05 -0.83
N GLU A 36 20.06 -8.50 0.31
CA GLU A 36 18.78 -9.18 0.45
C GLU A 36 17.92 -8.44 1.48
N GLN A 37 16.75 -7.96 1.02
CA GLN A 37 15.73 -7.40 1.90
C GLN A 37 14.79 -8.52 2.33
N GLY A 38 14.76 -8.80 3.63
CA GLY A 38 13.93 -9.85 4.22
C GLY A 38 12.54 -9.38 4.64
N GLN A 39 12.37 -8.09 4.96
CA GLN A 39 11.11 -7.50 5.42
C GLN A 39 10.89 -6.12 4.78
N ALA A 40 9.64 -5.64 4.80
CA ALA A 40 9.32 -4.29 4.32
C ALA A 40 10.13 -3.22 5.07
N LEU A 41 10.52 -2.19 4.32
CA LEU A 41 11.18 -0.99 4.84
C LEU A 41 10.25 0.17 4.57
N GLU A 42 9.93 0.93 5.62
CA GLU A 42 9.12 2.13 5.49
C GLU A 42 9.92 3.25 4.82
N GLN A 43 9.32 3.85 3.80
CA GLN A 43 9.86 4.99 3.07
C GLN A 43 9.20 6.28 3.55
N ASP A 44 9.86 7.42 3.35
CA ASP A 44 9.29 8.69 3.78
C ASP A 44 8.21 9.16 2.80
N ASN A 45 6.96 8.81 3.10
CA ASN A 45 5.79 9.19 2.31
C ASN A 45 5.54 10.72 2.16
N ASN A 46 6.28 11.58 2.87
CA ASN A 46 6.13 13.03 2.79
C ASN A 46 7.28 13.73 2.05
N ALA A 47 8.48 13.16 2.10
CA ALA A 47 9.67 13.76 1.49
C ALA A 47 10.14 13.00 0.25
N SER A 48 10.05 11.67 0.27
CA SER A 48 10.61 10.84 -0.77
C SER A 48 10.29 9.35 -0.66
N ASP A 49 9.90 8.76 -1.78
CA ASP A 49 9.58 7.33 -1.95
C ASP A 49 10.86 6.46 -2.03
N PHE A 50 11.82 6.66 -1.12
CA PHE A 50 13.06 5.88 -1.07
C PHE A 50 13.78 5.92 0.30
N ASN A 51 14.67 4.94 0.52
CA ASN A 51 15.70 4.98 1.55
C ASN A 51 17.10 4.84 0.92
N ASP A 52 18.06 5.67 1.35
CA ASP A 52 19.47 5.50 1.01
C ASP A 52 20.22 4.77 2.14
N LEU A 53 20.89 3.68 1.79
CA LEU A 53 21.80 2.93 2.67
C LEU A 53 23.23 3.08 2.14
N ASN A 54 24.06 3.77 2.91
CA ASN A 54 25.49 3.91 2.61
C ASN A 54 26.30 2.94 3.47
N LEU A 55 27.04 2.05 2.80
CA LEU A 55 27.96 1.11 3.43
C LEU A 55 29.40 1.54 3.15
N THR A 56 30.13 1.92 4.19
CA THR A 56 31.57 2.16 4.10
C THR A 56 32.32 0.84 4.26
N VAL A 57 33.17 0.53 3.29
CA VAL A 57 33.99 -0.68 3.23
C VAL A 57 35.44 -0.27 3.36
N ASP A 58 36.14 -0.83 4.35
CA ASP A 58 37.57 -0.66 4.54
C ASP A 58 38.31 -1.90 4.04
N ALA A 59 39.32 -1.70 3.21
CA ALA A 59 40.23 -2.73 2.74
C ALA A 59 41.63 -2.46 3.29
N THR A 60 42.16 -3.41 4.05
CA THR A 60 43.53 -3.38 4.60
C THR A 60 44.38 -4.41 3.88
N ASP A 61 45.54 -4.00 3.36
CA ASP A 61 46.48 -4.92 2.72
C ASP A 61 47.41 -5.61 3.73
N SER A 62 48.43 -6.33 3.22
CA SER A 62 49.31 -7.13 4.07
C SER A 62 50.31 -6.33 4.91
N ASP A 63 50.62 -5.09 4.55
CA ASP A 63 51.54 -4.23 5.32
C ASP A 63 50.81 -3.25 6.24
N GLY A 64 49.48 -3.21 6.18
CA GLY A 64 48.60 -2.51 7.12
C GLY A 64 48.03 -1.22 6.57
N ASP A 65 48.35 -0.86 5.32
CA ASP A 65 47.72 0.27 4.65
C ASP A 65 46.23 -0.01 4.43
N THR A 66 45.38 0.96 4.78
CA THR A 66 43.92 0.87 4.68
C THR A 66 43.37 1.91 3.72
N THR A 67 42.48 1.47 2.83
CA THR A 67 41.71 2.33 1.92
C THR A 67 40.22 2.08 2.12
N SER A 68 39.41 3.13 2.01
CA SER A 68 37.96 3.07 2.17
C SER A 68 37.23 3.32 0.85
N ALA A 69 36.09 2.66 0.66
CA ALA A 69 35.13 2.91 -0.41
C ALA A 69 33.70 2.91 0.12
N ASN A 70 32.78 3.55 -0.61
CA ASN A 70 31.36 3.54 -0.26
C ASN A 70 30.56 2.72 -1.27
N VAL A 71 29.70 1.85 -0.77
CA VAL A 71 28.62 1.21 -1.53
C VAL A 71 27.33 1.93 -1.17
N ASN A 72 26.86 2.78 -2.10
CA ASN A 72 25.60 3.50 -1.95
C ASN A 72 24.49 2.65 -2.56
N ILE A 73 23.52 2.26 -1.73
CA ILE A 73 22.36 1.48 -2.11
C ILE A 73 21.14 2.37 -1.94
N ARG A 74 20.30 2.41 -2.96
CA ARG A 74 19.03 3.12 -2.93
C ARG A 74 17.91 2.10 -3.02
N ILE A 75 16.96 2.19 -2.10
CA ILE A 75 15.78 1.34 -2.02
C ILE A 75 14.59 2.22 -2.36
N ASP A 76 14.16 2.20 -3.61
CA ASP A 76 12.98 2.94 -4.09
C ASP A 76 11.67 2.23 -3.72
N ASP A 77 10.60 3.00 -3.59
CA ASP A 77 9.25 2.48 -3.38
C ASP A 77 8.76 1.71 -4.62
N GLY A 78 7.75 0.88 -4.38
CA GLY A 78 6.95 0.28 -5.42
C GLY A 78 6.21 1.32 -6.26
N ARG A 79 5.48 0.84 -7.25
CA ARG A 79 4.58 1.71 -8.00
C ARG A 79 3.26 1.83 -7.24
N ASP A 80 2.73 3.05 -7.18
CA ASP A 80 1.34 3.28 -6.76
C ASP A 80 0.39 2.30 -7.48
N PRO A 81 -0.56 1.70 -6.73
CA PRO A 81 -1.59 0.87 -7.34
C PRO A 81 -2.45 1.69 -8.31
N THR A 82 -2.74 1.13 -9.48
CA THR A 82 -3.63 1.75 -10.48
C THR A 82 -5.04 1.18 -10.40
N VAL A 83 -6.04 2.04 -10.22
CA VAL A 83 -7.46 1.66 -10.31
C VAL A 83 -8.01 2.04 -11.69
N ASP A 84 -8.12 1.07 -12.59
CA ASP A 84 -8.48 1.33 -14.00
C ASP A 84 -9.96 1.68 -14.22
N ALA A 85 -10.86 1.23 -13.35
CA ALA A 85 -12.28 1.54 -13.44
C ALA A 85 -12.98 1.44 -12.09
N VAL A 86 -13.61 2.54 -11.67
CA VAL A 86 -14.60 2.52 -10.58
C VAL A 86 -15.98 2.39 -11.23
N PRO A 87 -16.73 1.29 -11.01
CA PRO A 87 -18.07 1.17 -11.55
C PRO A 87 -18.98 2.24 -10.93
N THR A 88 -19.80 2.88 -11.76
CA THR A 88 -20.83 3.80 -11.26
C THR A 88 -21.91 3.00 -10.55
N VAL A 89 -22.23 3.39 -9.31
CA VAL A 89 -23.41 2.89 -8.62
C VAL A 89 -24.58 3.80 -8.99
N THR A 90 -25.64 3.21 -9.52
CA THR A 90 -26.92 3.88 -9.76
C THR A 90 -27.94 3.35 -8.77
N LEU A 91 -28.53 4.25 -7.99
CA LEU A 91 -29.71 3.95 -7.19
C LEU A 91 -30.94 4.26 -8.04
N GLU A 92 -31.79 3.26 -8.23
CA GLU A 92 -33.12 3.41 -8.79
C GLU A 92 -34.13 3.01 -7.71
N GLU A 93 -34.79 4.00 -7.13
CA GLU A 93 -35.90 3.74 -6.21
C GLU A 93 -37.18 3.56 -7.02
N SER A 94 -37.96 2.53 -6.69
CA SER A 94 -39.30 2.34 -7.24
C SER A 94 -40.30 3.06 -6.35
N ASN A 95 -41.24 3.78 -6.95
CA ASN A 95 -42.33 4.38 -6.19
C ASN A 95 -43.17 3.28 -5.50
N ILE A 96 -43.46 3.45 -4.21
CA ILE A 96 -44.25 2.50 -3.39
C ILE A 96 -45.77 2.69 -3.58
N ASP A 97 -46.20 3.73 -4.31
CA ASP A 97 -47.61 4.16 -4.34
C ASP A 97 -48.50 3.53 -5.43
N GLN A 98 -48.00 2.60 -6.23
CA GLN A 98 -48.82 1.98 -7.27
C GLN A 98 -49.73 0.93 -6.63
N GLU A 99 -50.94 1.34 -6.21
CA GLU A 99 -52.23 0.66 -6.47
C GLU A 99 -53.36 0.89 -5.43
N GLN A 100 -53.25 1.81 -4.45
CA GLN A 100 -54.34 2.01 -3.47
C GLN A 100 -55.02 3.41 -3.57
N PRO A 101 -56.26 3.51 -4.08
CA PRO A 101 -56.94 4.79 -4.36
C PRO A 101 -57.18 5.73 -3.17
N ASP A 102 -57.10 5.21 -1.94
CA ASP A 102 -57.49 5.90 -0.70
C ASP A 102 -56.35 6.03 0.33
N VAL A 103 -55.10 5.74 -0.05
CA VAL A 103 -53.93 5.92 0.83
C VAL A 103 -53.17 7.17 0.38
N PRO A 104 -52.96 8.17 1.23
CA PRO A 104 -52.08 9.30 0.91
C PRO A 104 -50.70 8.78 0.50
N PRO A 105 -50.01 9.39 -0.48
CA PRO A 105 -48.71 8.92 -0.93
C PRO A 105 -47.76 8.76 0.27
N ILE A 106 -47.30 7.55 0.54
CA ILE A 106 -46.20 7.35 1.47
C ILE A 106 -44.96 7.72 0.68
N GLN A 107 -44.45 8.93 0.91
CA GLN A 107 -43.26 9.44 0.24
C GLN A 107 -42.04 8.64 0.71
N GLY A 108 -41.72 7.58 -0.03
CA GLY A 108 -40.42 6.93 0.03
C GLY A 108 -39.44 7.80 -0.76
N GLY A 109 -38.40 8.28 -0.08
CA GLY A 109 -37.35 9.12 -0.68
C GLY A 109 -37.48 10.60 -0.29
N ASN A 110 -36.35 11.28 -0.12
CA ASN A 110 -36.28 12.68 0.32
C ASN A 110 -36.53 13.71 -0.81
N ASP A 111 -37.15 13.32 -1.92
CA ASP A 111 -37.46 14.20 -3.06
C ASP A 111 -38.92 13.98 -3.51
N PRO A 112 -39.83 14.96 -3.36
CA PRO A 112 -41.27 14.74 -3.49
C PRO A 112 -41.84 15.14 -4.87
N ASP A 113 -41.02 15.21 -5.93
CA ASP A 113 -41.46 15.67 -7.25
C ASP A 113 -42.07 14.57 -8.16
N GLY A 114 -42.00 13.30 -7.73
CA GLY A 114 -42.67 12.18 -8.37
C GLY A 114 -42.01 11.70 -9.67
N ASN A 115 -40.73 12.03 -9.88
CA ASN A 115 -39.91 11.48 -10.97
C ASN A 115 -39.07 10.27 -10.47
N LEU A 116 -38.28 9.64 -11.36
CA LEU A 116 -37.32 8.61 -10.96
C LEU A 116 -36.08 9.30 -10.37
N GLU A 117 -35.86 9.16 -9.07
CA GLU A 117 -34.69 9.72 -8.39
C GLU A 117 -33.44 8.91 -8.77
N ARG A 118 -32.61 9.47 -9.66
CA ARG A 118 -31.29 8.93 -9.98
C ARG A 118 -30.20 9.68 -9.22
N GLY A 119 -29.61 9.00 -8.23
CA GLY A 119 -28.40 9.43 -7.56
C GLY A 119 -27.16 8.75 -8.14
N ASN A 120 -26.07 9.51 -8.33
CA ASN A 120 -24.74 8.94 -8.51
C ASN A 120 -23.92 9.14 -7.23
N SER A 121 -23.03 8.20 -6.93
CA SER A 121 -22.08 8.30 -5.84
C SER A 121 -20.73 7.76 -6.30
N THR A 122 -19.65 8.42 -5.87
CA THR A 122 -18.28 8.06 -6.23
C THR A 122 -17.59 7.42 -5.03
N VAL A 123 -16.91 6.29 -5.24
CA VAL A 123 -16.03 5.69 -4.24
C VAL A 123 -14.66 6.38 -4.32
N THR A 124 -14.18 6.94 -3.21
CA THR A 124 -12.85 7.58 -3.11
C THR A 124 -11.87 6.64 -2.40
N PHE A 125 -10.73 6.36 -3.03
CA PHE A 125 -9.59 5.69 -2.38
C PHE A 125 -8.57 6.75 -1.93
N LEU A 126 -7.92 6.53 -0.78
CA LEU A 126 -6.78 7.36 -0.36
C LEU A 126 -5.50 6.83 -1.02
N GLN A 127 -4.70 7.74 -1.56
CA GLN A 127 -3.40 7.41 -2.18
C GLN A 127 -2.41 6.96 -1.09
N GLY A 128 -1.58 5.95 -1.39
CA GLY A 128 -0.52 5.46 -0.49
C GLY A 128 -0.88 4.23 0.34
N THR A 129 -2.05 3.61 0.13
CA THR A 129 -2.34 2.28 0.69
C THR A 129 -2.08 1.25 -0.41
N ASP A 130 -0.96 0.53 -0.33
CA ASP A 130 -0.71 -0.67 -1.15
C ASP A 130 -1.80 -1.75 -0.99
N ASP A 131 -2.65 -1.58 0.02
CA ASP A 131 -3.81 -2.40 0.32
C ASP A 131 -5.09 -1.78 -0.26
N VAL A 132 -5.26 -1.90 -1.59
CA VAL A 132 -6.55 -1.58 -2.23
C VAL A 132 -7.50 -2.74 -1.98
N GLU A 133 -8.29 -2.64 -0.91
CA GLU A 133 -9.33 -3.61 -0.60
C GLU A 133 -10.53 -3.49 -1.56
N ALA A 134 -11.00 -4.63 -2.06
CA ALA A 134 -12.15 -4.69 -2.94
C ALA A 134 -13.45 -4.36 -2.16
N SER A 135 -13.99 -3.15 -2.34
CA SER A 135 -15.31 -2.81 -1.81
C SER A 135 -16.41 -3.44 -2.68
N MET A 136 -17.15 -4.40 -2.12
CA MET A 136 -18.29 -5.04 -2.78
C MET A 136 -19.60 -4.38 -2.32
N LEU A 137 -20.31 -3.70 -3.22
CA LEU A 137 -21.67 -3.25 -2.94
C LEU A 137 -22.64 -4.39 -3.24
N THR A 138 -23.30 -4.93 -2.22
CA THR A 138 -24.37 -5.91 -2.42
C THR A 138 -25.66 -5.14 -2.70
N GLN A 139 -26.31 -5.43 -3.84
CA GLN A 139 -27.63 -4.89 -4.12
C GLN A 139 -28.64 -5.58 -3.17
N PRO A 140 -29.51 -4.84 -2.46
CA PRO A 140 -30.60 -5.47 -1.74
C PRO A 140 -31.49 -6.17 -2.77
N THR A 141 -31.68 -7.48 -2.60
CA THR A 141 -32.58 -8.27 -3.45
C THR A 141 -33.98 -7.67 -3.38
N SER A 142 -34.55 -7.25 -4.51
CA SER A 142 -35.93 -6.75 -4.56
C SER A 142 -36.88 -7.82 -4.02
N ARG A 143 -37.73 -7.48 -3.05
CA ARG A 143 -38.80 -8.37 -2.59
C ARG A 143 -39.84 -8.50 -3.71
N PRO A 144 -40.24 -9.70 -4.14
CA PRO A 144 -41.28 -9.85 -5.15
C PRO A 144 -42.59 -9.25 -4.61
N ALA A 145 -43.27 -8.46 -5.45
CA ALA A 145 -44.63 -7.98 -5.17
C ALA A 145 -45.57 -9.18 -5.00
N MET A 146 -46.43 -9.13 -3.99
CA MET A 146 -47.48 -10.12 -3.71
C MET A 146 -48.84 -9.52 -4.05
#